data_AF-I0ISM9-F1
#
_entry.id   AF-I0ISM9-F1
#
_cell.length_a   1.000
_cell.length_b   1.000
_cell.length_c   1.000
_cell.angle_alpha   90.00
_cell.angle_beta   90.00
_cell.angle_gamma   90.00
#
_symmetry.space_group_name_H-M   'P 1'
#
loop_
_entity.id
_entity.type
_entity.pdbx_description
1 polymer ?
#
loop_
_entity_poly.entity_id
_entity_poly.type
_entity_poly.pdbx_seq_one_letter_code
_entity_poly.pdbx_strand_id
1 'polypeptide(L)'
;EECDQVHIDDVSSDDNGQDLSTYNFATDGFHAAANNGNLCIASGVRGGVDWMRKLAFRYRKIKDMYNNYRNSVGGLLGPTKREQWLQLRSEIEAVTDNWLTLAIKCLTLINSRSNCVNVL
;
A
#
# COMPACT_ATOMS: atom_id res chain seq x y z
N GLU A 1 -9.01 -0.52 -5.83
CA GLU A 1 -9.50 -1.83 -6.26
C GLU A 1 -9.58 -1.93 -7.78
N GLU A 2 -10.45 -1.19 -8.48
CA GLU A 2 -10.59 -1.30 -9.95
C GLU A 2 -9.39 -0.79 -10.79
N CYS A 3 -8.35 -0.27 -10.13
CA CYS A 3 -7.12 0.20 -10.77
C CYS A 3 -5.88 -0.30 -10.03
N ASP A 4 -6.00 -1.45 -9.36
CA ASP A 4 -4.88 -2.04 -8.64
C ASP A 4 -3.81 -2.55 -9.62
N GLN A 5 -2.56 -2.30 -9.27
CA GLN A 5 -1.35 -2.67 -10.03
C GLN A 5 -0.72 -3.93 -9.44
N VAL A 6 0.06 -4.62 -10.27
CA VAL A 6 0.74 -5.86 -9.87
C VAL A 6 1.92 -5.58 -8.94
N HIS A 7 2.69 -4.52 -9.23
CA HIS A 7 3.82 -4.09 -8.41
C HIS A 7 3.67 -2.63 -7.96
N ILE A 8 4.22 -2.30 -6.78
CA ILE A 8 4.11 -0.98 -6.16
C ILE A 8 4.71 0.15 -7.02
N ASP A 9 5.63 -0.19 -7.93
CA ASP A 9 6.36 0.76 -8.77
C ASP A 9 5.88 0.80 -10.24
N ASP A 10 4.85 0.05 -10.63
CA ASP A 10 4.40 -0.07 -12.03
C ASP A 10 3.95 1.26 -12.67
N VAL A 11 3.45 2.18 -11.84
CA VAL A 11 2.96 3.50 -12.28
C VAL A 11 3.92 4.64 -11.91
N SER A 12 5.13 4.31 -11.44
CA SER A 12 6.08 5.31 -10.93
C SER A 12 6.59 6.29 -12.00
N SER A 13 6.57 5.91 -13.28
CA SER A 13 6.99 6.77 -14.39
C SER A 13 6.10 8.00 -14.60
N ASP A 14 4.85 7.95 -14.16
CA ASP A 14 3.89 9.05 -14.28
C ASP A 14 3.97 10.03 -13.09
N ASP A 15 4.77 9.69 -12.08
CA ASP A 15 5.04 10.54 -10.92
C ASP A 15 6.10 11.60 -11.24
N ASN A 16 5.85 12.85 -10.83
CA ASN A 16 6.79 13.96 -11.02
C ASN A 16 7.68 14.23 -9.79
N GLY A 17 7.59 13.42 -8.74
CA GLY A 17 8.40 13.53 -7.53
C GLY A 17 8.01 14.70 -6.62
N GLN A 18 6.85 15.36 -6.82
CA GLN A 18 6.43 16.44 -5.93
C GLN A 18 6.25 15.93 -4.49
N ASP A 19 6.45 16.83 -3.52
CA ASP A 19 6.14 16.53 -2.13
C ASP A 19 4.62 16.30 -1.94
N LEU A 20 4.28 15.21 -1.24
CA LEU A 20 2.90 14.81 -0.97
C LEU A 20 2.50 15.08 0.49
N SER A 21 3.32 15.78 1.27
CA SER A 21 3.02 16.11 2.67
C SER A 21 1.75 16.96 2.84
N THR A 22 1.53 17.91 1.93
CA THR A 22 0.38 18.82 1.89
C THR A 22 -0.65 18.46 0.82
N TYR A 23 -0.40 17.40 0.04
CA TYR A 23 -1.29 16.99 -1.04
C TYR A 23 -2.58 16.36 -0.49
N ASN A 24 -3.72 16.95 -0.86
CA ASN A 24 -5.03 16.48 -0.40
C ASN A 24 -5.65 15.46 -1.37
N PHE A 25 -5.41 14.17 -1.11
CA PHE A 25 -5.97 13.07 -1.89
C PHE A 25 -7.51 12.99 -1.86
N ALA A 26 -8.18 13.60 -0.89
CA ALA A 26 -9.64 13.55 -0.78
C ALA A 26 -10.33 14.50 -1.76
N THR A 27 -9.65 15.57 -2.19
CA THR A 27 -10.23 16.63 -3.02
C THR A 27 -9.52 16.79 -4.37
N ASP A 28 -8.63 15.85 -4.75
CA ASP A 28 -7.87 15.94 -6.00
C ASP A 28 -8.66 15.50 -7.26
N GLY A 29 -9.93 15.14 -7.09
CA GLY A 29 -10.81 14.74 -8.20
C GLY A 29 -10.42 13.42 -8.86
N PHE A 30 -9.59 12.59 -8.20
CA PHE A 30 -9.34 11.24 -8.68
C PHE A 30 -10.57 10.36 -8.47
N HIS A 31 -11.02 9.73 -9.54
CA HIS A 31 -12.10 8.74 -9.50
C HIS A 31 -11.58 7.41 -10.04
N ALA A 32 -11.66 6.37 -9.22
CA ALA A 32 -11.56 4.98 -9.68
C ALA A 32 -12.85 4.69 -10.46
N ALA A 33 -12.78 4.87 -11.78
CA ALA A 33 -13.81 4.57 -12.79
C ALA A 33 -15.29 4.56 -12.33
N ALA A 34 -16.07 5.55 -12.77
CA ALA A 34 -17.47 5.29 -13.07
C ALA A 34 -17.54 4.70 -14.49
N ASN A 35 -18.22 3.58 -14.64
CA ASN A 35 -18.33 2.79 -15.87
C ASN A 35 -19.18 3.45 -16.97
N ASN A 36 -18.87 4.68 -17.40
CA ASN A 36 -19.60 5.34 -18.48
C ASN A 36 -18.65 5.86 -19.57
N GLY A 37 -18.67 5.15 -20.69
CA GLY A 37 -17.90 5.44 -21.91
C GLY A 37 -18.39 6.68 -22.65
N ASN A 38 -18.21 7.87 -22.07
CA ASN A 38 -18.27 9.11 -22.82
C ASN A 38 -16.87 9.71 -22.95
N LEU A 39 -16.31 9.53 -24.16
CA LEU A 39 -15.04 10.11 -24.62
C LEU A 39 -15.21 11.63 -24.80
N CYS A 40 -15.12 12.39 -23.71
CA CYS A 40 -14.93 13.83 -23.78
C CYS A 40 -13.52 14.19 -23.25
N ILE A 41 -12.89 15.19 -23.86
CA ILE A 41 -11.56 15.74 -23.53
C ILE A 41 -11.61 16.52 -22.19
N ALA A 42 -12.40 16.05 -21.22
CA ALA A 42 -12.46 16.65 -19.90
C ALA A 42 -11.22 16.23 -19.10
N SER A 43 -10.59 17.19 -18.43
CA SER A 43 -9.56 16.90 -17.43
C SER A 43 -10.12 15.92 -16.40
N GLY A 44 -9.44 14.79 -16.16
CA GLY A 44 -9.85 13.78 -15.15
C GLY A 44 -10.41 12.44 -15.67
N VAL A 45 -10.36 12.16 -16.97
CA VAL A 45 -10.78 10.85 -17.53
C VAL A 45 -9.74 9.75 -17.21
N ARG A 46 -10.22 8.53 -16.90
CA ARG A 46 -9.40 7.33 -16.63
C ARG A 46 -8.40 7.09 -17.77
N GLY A 47 -7.13 6.89 -17.43
CA GLY A 47 -6.04 6.66 -18.39
C GLY A 47 -5.48 7.92 -19.04
N GLY A 48 -6.02 9.11 -18.73
CA GLY A 48 -5.38 10.37 -19.08
C GLY A 48 -4.11 10.63 -18.25
N VAL A 49 -3.23 11.50 -18.75
CA VAL A 49 -1.94 11.84 -18.10
C VAL A 49 -2.13 12.33 -16.65
N ASP A 50 -3.11 13.20 -16.40
CA ASP A 50 -3.42 13.68 -15.05
C ASP A 50 -3.92 12.56 -14.13
N TRP A 51 -4.73 11.64 -14.67
CA TRP A 51 -5.24 10.50 -13.93
C TRP A 51 -4.12 9.52 -13.56
N MET A 52 -3.23 9.20 -14.50
CA MET A 52 -2.06 8.35 -14.27
C MET A 52 -1.13 8.94 -13.21
N ARG A 53 -0.88 10.25 -13.26
CA ARG A 53 -0.09 10.95 -12.25
C ARG A 53 -0.72 10.85 -10.85
N LYS A 54 -2.03 11.06 -10.74
CA LYS A 54 -2.77 10.94 -9.47
C LYS A 54 -2.79 9.50 -8.94
N LEU A 55 -2.79 8.50 -9.82
CA LEU A 55 -2.61 7.10 -9.45
C LEU A 55 -1.19 6.86 -8.91
N ALA A 56 -0.17 7.36 -9.60
CA ALA A 56 1.22 7.26 -9.18
C ALA A 56 1.46 7.86 -7.78
N PHE A 57 0.89 9.04 -7.50
CA PHE A 57 0.96 9.66 -6.16
C PHE A 57 0.38 8.77 -5.06
N ARG A 58 -0.71 8.06 -5.34
CA ARG A 58 -1.32 7.13 -4.37
C ARG A 58 -0.40 5.94 -4.10
N TYR A 59 0.19 5.36 -5.14
CA TYR A 59 1.15 4.26 -5.02
C TYR A 59 2.41 4.68 -4.26
N ARG A 60 2.96 5.86 -4.54
CA ARG A 60 4.08 6.42 -3.75
C ARG A 60 3.69 6.67 -2.30
N LYS A 61 2.50 7.23 -2.05
CA LYS A 61 2.01 7.43 -0.67
C LYS A 61 1.83 6.11 0.09
N ILE A 62 1.38 5.06 -0.56
CA ILE A 62 1.28 3.70 0.00
C ILE A 62 2.67 3.16 0.32
N LYS A 63 3.63 3.28 -0.60
CA LYS A 63 5.04 2.89 -0.41
C LYS A 63 5.66 3.60 0.80
N ASP A 64 5.46 4.91 0.91
CA ASP A 64 5.95 5.72 2.03
C ASP A 64 5.31 5.29 3.35
N MET A 65 3.98 5.08 3.36
CA MET A 65 3.26 4.62 4.55
C MET A 65 3.77 3.23 4.99
N TYR A 66 3.96 2.30 4.06
CA TYR A 66 4.53 1.00 4.36
C TYR A 66 5.92 1.14 4.97
N ASN A 67 6.84 1.89 4.35
CA ASN A 67 8.20 2.03 4.85
C ASN A 67 8.27 2.70 6.23
N ASN A 68 7.42 3.69 6.49
CA ASN A 68 7.36 4.38 7.77
C ASN A 68 6.80 3.51 8.90
N TYR A 69 5.88 2.59 8.59
CA TYR A 69 5.13 1.84 9.61
C TYR A 69 5.33 0.32 9.59
N ARG A 70 6.11 -0.27 8.66
CA ARG A 70 6.30 -1.74 8.56
C ARG A 70 6.84 -2.39 9.84
N ASN A 71 7.60 -1.64 10.64
CA ASN A 71 8.14 -2.10 11.92
C ASN A 71 7.27 -1.66 13.12
N SER A 72 6.23 -0.86 12.90
CA SER A 72 5.37 -0.30 13.94
C SER A 72 3.94 -0.09 13.43
N VAL A 73 3.29 -1.18 13.03
CA VAL A 73 1.90 -1.16 12.53
C VAL A 73 0.95 -0.56 13.57
N GLY A 74 1.21 -0.77 14.86
CA GLY A 74 0.44 -0.17 15.95
C GLY A 74 0.45 1.36 15.95
N GLY A 75 1.52 2.00 15.44
CA GLY A 75 1.58 3.45 15.27
C GLY A 75 0.67 3.96 14.16
N LEU A 76 0.47 3.17 13.10
CA LEU A 76 -0.43 3.48 12.00
C LEU A 76 -1.90 3.33 12.41
N LEU A 77 -2.21 2.29 13.18
CA LEU A 77 -3.59 1.96 13.60
C LEU A 77 -4.13 2.91 14.68
N GLY A 78 -3.25 3.53 15.46
CA GLY A 78 -3.61 4.31 16.64
C GLY A 78 -3.90 3.42 17.87
N PRO A 79 -3.98 4.02 19.07
CA PRO A 79 -3.94 3.29 20.34
C PRO A 79 -5.09 2.28 20.50
N THR A 80 -6.33 2.69 20.23
CA THR A 80 -7.51 1.82 20.43
C THR A 80 -7.51 0.62 19.49
N LYS A 81 -7.23 0.82 18.19
CA LYS A 81 -7.18 -0.28 17.23
C LYS A 81 -5.94 -1.15 17.41
N ARG A 82 -4.84 -0.60 17.92
CA ARG A 82 -3.63 -1.35 18.24
C ARG A 82 -3.89 -2.42 19.29
N GLU A 83 -4.62 -2.11 20.36
CA GLU A 83 -4.93 -3.08 21.42
C GLU A 83 -5.78 -4.23 20.89
N GLN A 84 -6.85 -3.91 20.14
CA GLN A 84 -7.69 -4.90 19.48
C GLN A 84 -6.90 -5.78 18.50
N TRP A 85 -6.00 -5.16 17.73
CA TRP A 85 -5.12 -5.88 16.79
C TRP A 85 -4.16 -6.84 17.52
N LEU A 86 -3.54 -6.41 18.62
CA LEU A 86 -2.65 -7.28 19.42
C LEU A 86 -3.38 -8.46 20.04
N GLN A 87 -4.59 -8.23 20.55
CA GLN A 87 -5.44 -9.29 21.08
C GLN A 87 -5.79 -10.31 19.99
N LEU A 88 -6.29 -9.85 18.84
CA LEU A 88 -6.62 -10.72 17.70
C LEU A 88 -5.39 -11.50 17.20
N ARG A 89 -4.22 -10.87 17.15
CA ARG A 89 -2.95 -11.52 16.79
C ARG A 89 -2.60 -12.66 17.74
N SER A 90 -2.77 -12.46 19.05
CA SER A 90 -2.54 -13.49 20.07
C SER A 90 -3.49 -14.67 19.89
N GLU A 91 -4.78 -14.40 19.66
CA GLU A 91 -5.79 -15.43 19.40
C GLU A 91 -5.50 -16.22 18.13
N ILE A 92 -5.07 -15.56 17.06
CA ILE A 92 -4.66 -16.23 15.81
C ILE A 92 -3.45 -17.15 16.06
N GLU A 93 -2.41 -16.69 16.76
CA GLU A 93 -1.25 -17.56 17.06
C GLU A 93 -1.68 -18.78 17.89
N ALA A 94 -2.59 -18.62 18.85
CA ALA A 94 -3.10 -19.72 19.66
C ALA A 94 -3.92 -20.73 18.84
N VAL A 95 -4.82 -20.26 17.96
CA VAL A 95 -5.67 -21.13 17.13
C VAL A 95 -4.88 -21.81 16.00
N THR A 96 -3.77 -21.21 15.58
CA THR A 96 -2.92 -21.73 14.49
C THR A 96 -1.67 -22.45 14.98
N ASP A 97 -1.60 -22.79 16.27
CA ASP A 97 -0.45 -23.47 16.88
C ASP A 97 0.90 -22.80 16.54
N ASN A 98 0.95 -21.47 16.60
CA ASN A 98 2.10 -20.64 16.29
C ASN A 98 2.61 -20.74 14.83
N TRP A 99 1.74 -21.03 13.87
CA TRP A 99 2.09 -21.15 12.45
C TRP A 99 2.91 -19.97 11.94
N LEU A 100 2.44 -18.75 12.21
CA LEU A 100 3.11 -17.56 11.70
C LEU A 100 4.42 -17.27 12.43
N THR A 101 4.51 -17.53 13.73
CA THR A 101 5.80 -17.50 14.44
C THR A 101 6.82 -18.42 13.78
N LEU A 102 6.43 -19.63 13.37
CA LEU A 102 7.32 -20.56 12.66
C LEU A 102 7.68 -20.03 11.26
N ALA A 103 6.72 -19.52 10.49
CA ALA A 103 6.99 -18.93 9.18
C ALA A 103 7.95 -17.73 9.27
N ILE A 104 7.79 -16.86 10.27
CA ILE A 104 8.69 -15.71 10.51
C ILE A 104 10.11 -16.17 10.81
N LYS A 105 10.31 -17.27 11.55
CA LYS A 105 11.66 -17.84 11.78
C LYS A 105 12.33 -18.21 10.46
N CYS A 106 11.60 -18.87 9.55
CA CYS A 106 12.11 -19.21 8.23
C CYS A 106 12.42 -17.97 7.38
N LEU A 107 11.49 -17.01 7.30
CA LEU A 107 11.68 -15.75 6.56
C LEU A 107 12.88 -14.96 7.07
N THR A 108 13.06 -14.89 8.40
CA THR A 108 14.20 -14.22 9.05
C THR A 108 15.52 -14.91 8.73
N LEU A 109 15.53 -16.25 8.74
CA LEU A 109 16.72 -17.03 8.37
C LEU A 109 17.09 -16.84 6.89
N ILE A 110 16.11 -16.76 6.00
CA ILE A 110 16.38 -16.45 4.57
C ILE A 110 16.94 -15.04 4.45
N ASN A 111 16.36 -14.07 5.13
CA ASN A 111 16.76 -12.66 5.09
C ASN A 111 18.17 -12.40 5.66
N SER A 112 18.68 -13.26 6.54
CA SER A 112 20.03 -13.12 7.09
C SER A 112 21.13 -13.63 6.16
N ARG A 113 20.78 -14.38 5.10
CA ARG A 113 21.73 -14.93 4.13
C ARG A 113 21.99 -13.92 3.01
N SER A 114 23.26 -13.62 2.75
CA SER A 114 23.66 -12.62 1.74
C SER A 114 23.28 -12.97 0.29
N ASN A 115 23.01 -14.25 0.01
CA ASN A 115 22.70 -14.76 -1.32
C ASN A 115 21.25 -15.23 -1.47
N CYS A 116 20.35 -14.82 -0.56
CA CYS A 116 18.93 -15.17 -0.63
C CYS A 116 18.06 -13.92 -0.46
N VAL A 117 16.87 -13.95 -1.04
CA VAL A 117 15.89 -12.86 -0.96
C VAL A 117 14.48 -13.45 -0.81
N ASN A 118 13.66 -12.81 0.02
CA ASN A 118 12.23 -13.11 0.10
C ASN A 118 11.47 -12.25 -0.91
N VAL A 119 10.61 -12.88 -1.71
CA VAL A 119 9.72 -12.21 -2.68
C VAL A 119 8.30 -12.73 -2.43
N LEU A 120 7.32 -11.82 -2.47
CA LEU A 120 5.90 -12.10 -2.39
C LEU A 120 5.19 -11.42 -3.56
#